data_AF-A0A953WXZ4-F1
#
_entry.id   AF-A0A953WXZ4-F1
#
_cell.length_a   1.000
_cell.length_b   1.000
_cell.length_c   1.000
_cell.angle_alpha   90.00
_cell.angle_beta   90.00
_cell.angle_gamma   90.00
#
_symmetry.space_group_name_H-M   'P 1'
#
loop_
_entity.id
_entity.type
_entity.pdbx_description
1 polymer ?
#
loop_
_entity_poly.entity_id
_entity_poly.type
_entity_poly.pdbx_seq_one_letter_code
_entity_poly.pdbx_strand_id
1 'polypeptide(L)'
;DENRGAEALSVTPEGDILFGFETTDGGDSPMGAVAGMDQAGWTGDMAPNPSGYAFVGLDTVKLGKLEETFWLFRSYDPIRGNRNVIKWDGEEIVITRPMTTDNFEGIAVDAHADGSARVWIVSDDNFSPMQRTLLLAFDIAAPSE
;
A
#
# COMPACT_ATOMS: atom_id res chain seq x y z
N ASP A 1 -3.73 -20.23 -11.39
CA ASP A 1 -2.95 -18.99 -11.21
C ASP A 1 -3.34 -18.41 -9.87
N GLU A 2 -2.55 -18.71 -8.84
CA GLU A 2 -2.76 -18.11 -7.53
C GLU A 2 -2.00 -16.78 -7.56
N ASN A 3 -2.73 -15.66 -7.46
CA ASN A 3 -2.17 -14.30 -7.34
C ASN A 3 -1.25 -14.24 -6.11
N ARG A 4 0.03 -14.52 -6.30
CA ARG A 4 1.04 -14.71 -5.24
C ARG A 4 2.40 -14.19 -5.72
N GLY A 5 2.38 -13.11 -6.49
CA GLY A 5 3.56 -12.48 -7.07
C GLY A 5 4.03 -11.29 -6.25
N ALA A 6 4.94 -10.51 -6.85
CA ALA A 6 5.20 -9.15 -6.41
C ALA A 6 3.97 -8.30 -6.76
N GLU A 7 3.23 -7.85 -5.76
CA GLU A 7 2.02 -7.03 -5.93
C GLU A 7 2.32 -5.56 -5.66
N ALA A 8 3.12 -5.29 -4.62
CA ALA A 8 3.44 -3.93 -4.20
C ALA A 8 4.73 -3.45 -4.88
N LEU A 9 4.73 -2.20 -5.35
CA LEU A 9 5.85 -1.58 -6.07
C LEU A 9 5.93 -0.09 -5.75
N SER A 10 7.13 0.40 -5.47
CA SER A 10 7.41 1.82 -5.24
C SER A 10 8.73 2.22 -5.91
N VAL A 11 8.84 3.48 -6.33
CA VAL A 11 10.12 4.10 -6.68
C VAL A 11 10.52 5.00 -5.54
N THR A 12 11.63 4.71 -4.87
CA THR A 12 12.11 5.51 -3.75
C THR A 12 12.53 6.90 -4.22
N PRO A 13 12.59 7.89 -3.30
CA PRO A 13 13.12 9.22 -3.61
C PRO A 13 14.55 9.22 -4.16
N GLU A 14 15.32 8.17 -3.92
CA GLU A 14 16.69 7.94 -4.39
C GLU A 14 16.73 7.32 -5.79
N GLY A 15 15.59 6.85 -6.30
CA GLY A 15 15.43 6.24 -7.63
C GLY A 15 15.57 4.73 -7.65
N ASP A 16 15.63 4.07 -6.50
CA ASP A 16 15.60 2.63 -6.39
C ASP A 16 14.17 2.11 -6.50
N ILE A 17 14.00 0.85 -6.88
CA ILE A 17 12.68 0.21 -6.93
C ILE A 17 12.54 -0.69 -5.70
N LEU A 18 11.51 -0.47 -4.89
CA LEU A 18 11.09 -1.42 -3.86
C LEU A 18 9.93 -2.24 -4.38
N PHE A 19 9.93 -3.54 -4.10
CA PHE A 19 8.82 -4.42 -4.42
C PHE A 19 8.52 -5.37 -3.27
N GLY A 20 7.27 -5.83 -3.19
CA GLY A 20 6.80 -6.69 -2.12
C GLY A 20 5.89 -7.79 -2.61
N PHE A 21 6.03 -8.98 -2.02
CA PHE A 21 5.22 -10.14 -2.39
C PHE A 21 3.98 -10.26 -1.50
N GLU A 22 2.83 -10.52 -2.12
CA GLU A 22 1.61 -10.82 -1.38
C GLU A 22 1.71 -12.19 -0.71
N THR A 23 1.65 -12.19 0.62
CA THR A 23 1.55 -13.39 1.42
C THR A 23 0.44 -13.23 2.45
N THR A 24 -0.29 -14.32 2.70
CA THR A 24 -1.31 -14.37 3.76
C THR A 24 -0.92 -15.33 4.88
N ASP A 25 0.18 -16.07 4.72
CA ASP A 25 0.69 -17.03 5.71
C ASP A 25 1.70 -16.33 6.62
N GLY A 26 1.52 -16.47 7.93
CA GLY A 26 2.35 -15.80 8.96
C GLY A 26 2.22 -14.27 9.06
N GLY A 27 1.72 -13.59 8.03
CA GLY A 27 1.76 -12.12 7.91
C GLY A 27 3.10 -11.60 7.37
N ASP A 28 3.96 -12.49 6.88
CA ASP A 28 5.33 -12.17 6.46
C ASP A 28 5.36 -11.93 4.95
N SER A 29 5.19 -10.69 4.52
CA SER A 29 5.30 -10.31 3.11
C SER A 29 6.71 -9.78 2.81
N PRO A 30 7.58 -10.58 2.16
CA PRO A 30 8.99 -10.21 1.99
C PRO A 30 9.17 -9.08 0.99
N MET A 31 10.13 -8.22 1.32
CA MET A 31 10.53 -7.06 0.52
C MET A 31 11.80 -7.33 -0.27
N GLY A 32 11.81 -6.89 -1.52
CA GLY A 32 13.00 -6.83 -2.36
C GLY A 32 13.21 -5.44 -2.94
N ALA A 33 14.41 -5.23 -3.45
CA ALA A 33 14.81 -3.96 -4.05
C ALA A 33 15.58 -4.20 -5.35
N VAL A 34 15.47 -3.23 -6.26
CA VAL A 34 16.41 -3.02 -7.37
C VAL A 34 17.11 -1.69 -7.12
N ALA A 35 18.37 -1.76 -6.69
CA ALA A 35 19.20 -0.60 -6.40
C ALA A 35 20.02 -0.20 -7.64
N GLY A 36 20.08 1.10 -7.92
CA GLY A 36 20.89 1.64 -9.03
C GLY A 36 20.51 1.10 -10.42
N MET A 37 19.34 0.47 -10.56
CA MET A 37 18.85 -0.23 -11.75
C MET A 37 19.70 -1.41 -12.24
N ASP A 38 20.72 -1.84 -11.50
CA ASP A 38 21.64 -2.92 -11.90
C ASP A 38 21.78 -4.06 -10.88
N GLN A 39 21.34 -3.84 -9.65
CA GLN A 39 21.43 -4.82 -8.57
C GLN A 39 20.05 -5.12 -7.98
N ALA A 40 19.58 -6.35 -8.12
CA ALA A 40 18.34 -6.82 -7.55
C ALA A 40 18.58 -7.84 -6.43
N GLY A 41 17.81 -7.74 -5.34
CA GLY A 41 17.92 -8.67 -4.21
C GLY A 41 16.83 -8.48 -3.17
N TRP A 42 16.76 -9.42 -2.24
CA TRP A 42 15.90 -9.30 -1.05
C TRP A 42 16.52 -8.31 -0.05
N THR A 43 15.71 -7.45 0.55
CA THR A 43 16.21 -6.48 1.55
C THR A 43 16.43 -7.14 2.91
N GLY A 44 15.71 -8.24 3.18
CA GLY A 44 15.62 -8.87 4.50
C GLY A 44 14.49 -8.31 5.36
N ASP A 45 13.81 -7.28 4.89
CA ASP A 45 12.65 -6.68 5.55
C ASP A 45 11.35 -7.39 5.16
N MET A 46 10.34 -7.19 6.00
CA MET A 46 8.97 -7.66 5.79
C MET A 46 8.02 -6.46 5.83
N ALA A 47 6.97 -6.47 5.00
CA ALA A 47 5.91 -5.50 5.11
C ALA A 47 5.12 -5.69 6.43
N PRO A 48 4.61 -4.60 7.03
CA PRO A 48 3.98 -4.65 8.35
C PRO A 48 2.49 -5.03 8.28
N ASN A 49 2.19 -6.20 7.72
CA ASN A 49 0.82 -6.67 7.46
C ASN A 49 -0.01 -6.75 8.75
N PRO A 50 -1.20 -6.11 8.79
CA PRO A 50 -2.18 -6.41 9.83
C PRO A 50 -2.61 -7.88 9.75
N SER A 51 -2.92 -8.49 10.89
CA SER A 51 -3.36 -9.89 10.93
C SER A 51 -4.59 -10.12 10.04
N GLY A 52 -4.48 -11.07 9.09
CA GLY A 52 -5.55 -11.39 8.15
C GLY A 52 -5.70 -10.42 6.97
N TYR A 53 -4.73 -9.53 6.76
CA TYR A 53 -4.65 -8.67 5.59
C TYR A 53 -3.44 -9.03 4.72
N ALA A 54 -3.69 -9.05 3.41
CA ALA A 54 -2.69 -9.21 2.38
C ALA A 54 -2.04 -7.86 2.05
N PHE A 55 -0.74 -7.90 1.74
CA PHE A 55 0.00 -6.75 1.23
C PHE A 55 -0.23 -6.59 -0.27
N VAL A 56 -0.72 -5.43 -0.69
CA VAL A 56 -1.13 -5.21 -2.09
C VAL A 56 -0.47 -3.99 -2.73
N GLY A 57 -0.02 -3.00 -1.95
CA GLY A 57 0.62 -1.81 -2.52
C GLY A 57 1.48 -1.07 -1.50
N LEU A 58 2.50 -0.37 -1.97
CA LEU A 58 3.28 0.57 -1.16
C LEU A 58 3.69 1.77 -2.00
N ASP A 59 3.97 2.89 -1.35
CA ASP A 59 4.66 4.01 -1.98
C ASP A 59 5.55 4.71 -0.94
N THR A 60 6.68 5.24 -1.40
CA THR A 60 7.71 5.83 -0.53
C THR A 60 7.99 7.26 -0.97
N VAL A 61 7.83 8.21 -0.05
CA VAL A 61 7.91 9.64 -0.34
C VAL A 61 8.76 10.38 0.69
N LYS A 62 9.26 11.55 0.33
CA LYS A 62 9.88 12.47 1.30
C LYS A 62 8.82 13.42 1.87
N LEU A 63 8.43 13.19 3.12
CA LEU A 63 7.61 14.14 3.87
C LEU A 63 8.54 15.03 4.71
N GLY A 64 8.78 16.24 4.18
CA GLY A 64 9.76 17.17 4.74
C GLY A 64 11.19 16.63 4.63
N LYS A 65 11.75 16.17 5.75
CA LYS A 65 13.13 15.61 5.80
C LYS A 65 13.17 14.10 6.01
N LEU A 66 12.02 13.48 6.26
CA LEU A 66 11.92 12.05 6.52
C LEU A 66 11.43 11.35 5.26
N GLU A 67 11.99 10.17 5.01
CA GLU A 67 11.43 9.22 4.08
C GLU A 67 10.34 8.45 4.80
N GLU A 68 9.14 8.49 4.25
CA GLU A 68 7.97 7.82 4.81
C GLU A 68 7.45 6.80 3.81
N THR A 69 7.07 5.63 4.30
CA THR A 69 6.46 4.58 3.47
C THR A 69 5.00 4.40 3.84
N PHE A 70 4.14 4.53 2.85
CA PHE A 70 2.73 4.24 2.94
C PHE A 70 2.48 2.81 2.46
N TRP A 71 1.76 2.04 3.27
CA TRP A 71 1.47 0.64 3.01
C TRP A 71 -0.03 0.48 2.79
N LEU A 72 -0.42 -0.24 1.75
CA LEU A 72 -1.80 -0.63 1.46
C LEU A 72 -1.97 -2.13 1.68
N PHE A 73 -2.95 -2.47 2.52
CA PHE A 73 -3.34 -3.83 2.82
C PHE A 73 -4.82 -4.06 2.54
N ARG A 74 -5.16 -5.29 2.15
CA ARG A 74 -6.52 -5.70 1.79
C ARG A 74 -6.93 -7.00 2.49
N SER A 75 -8.20 -7.11 2.85
CA SER A 75 -8.81 -8.35 3.35
C SER A 75 -10.23 -8.51 2.81
N TYR A 76 -10.65 -9.76 2.55
CA TYR A 76 -11.98 -10.09 2.08
C TYR A 76 -12.53 -11.34 2.80
N ASP A 77 -13.80 -11.29 3.19
CA ASP A 77 -14.58 -12.50 3.48
C ASP A 77 -16.06 -12.30 3.09
N PRO A 78 -16.83 -13.37 2.84
CA PRO A 78 -18.21 -13.27 2.36
C PRO A 78 -19.19 -12.56 3.30
N ILE A 79 -18.89 -12.48 4.60
CA ILE A 79 -19.79 -11.91 5.61
C ILE A 79 -19.56 -10.40 5.71
N ARG A 80 -18.30 -10.00 5.86
CA ARG A 80 -17.90 -8.62 6.11
C ARG A 80 -17.58 -7.84 4.82
N GLY A 81 -17.25 -8.54 3.73
CA GLY A 81 -16.85 -7.95 2.45
C GLY A 81 -15.42 -7.40 2.46
N ASN A 82 -15.10 -6.57 1.45
CA ASN A 82 -13.81 -5.90 1.29
C ASN A 82 -13.50 -4.95 2.45
N ARG A 83 -12.25 -4.99 2.92
CA ARG A 83 -11.67 -4.11 3.93
C ARG A 83 -10.26 -3.75 3.51
N ASN A 84 -9.87 -2.51 3.75
CA ASN A 84 -8.54 -2.02 3.39
C ASN A 84 -7.94 -1.27 4.58
N VAL A 85 -6.62 -1.30 4.69
CA VAL A 85 -5.87 -0.53 5.69
C VAL A 85 -4.75 0.21 4.96
N ILE A 86 -4.66 1.52 5.15
CA ILE A 86 -3.49 2.32 4.79
C ILE A 86 -2.71 2.58 6.09
N LYS A 87 -1.40 2.33 6.12
CA LYS A 87 -0.54 2.62 7.28
C LYS A 87 0.66 3.47 6.89
N TRP A 88 1.10 4.34 7.79
CA TRP A 88 2.34 5.15 7.70
C TRP A 88 2.68 5.64 9.12
N ASP A 89 3.96 5.78 9.48
CA ASP A 89 4.44 6.34 10.76
C ASP A 89 3.63 5.94 12.04
N GLY A 90 3.19 4.69 12.13
CA GLY A 90 2.35 4.21 13.25
C GLY A 90 0.88 4.66 13.23
N GLU A 91 0.50 5.53 12.30
CA GLU A 91 -0.86 5.93 11.97
C GLU A 91 -1.53 4.94 11.00
N GLU A 92 -2.87 4.93 10.99
CA GLU A 92 -3.64 4.10 10.06
C GLU A 92 -5.00 4.69 9.67
N ILE A 93 -5.41 4.39 8.43
CA ILE A 93 -6.79 4.56 7.95
C ILE A 93 -7.36 3.17 7.68
N VAL A 94 -8.43 2.83 8.42
CA VAL A 94 -9.18 1.58 8.22
C VAL A 94 -10.44 1.86 7.42
N ILE A 95 -10.53 1.29 6.22
CA ILE A 95 -11.67 1.44 5.31
C ILE A 95 -12.51 0.16 5.35
N THR A 96 -13.66 0.25 6.01
CA THR A 96 -14.64 -0.84 6.15
C THR A 96 -16.06 -0.30 5.95
N ARG A 97 -17.04 -1.19 5.77
CA ARG A 97 -18.45 -0.79 5.71
C ARG A 97 -18.84 0.02 6.97
N PRO A 98 -19.60 1.12 6.84
CA PRO A 98 -20.37 1.54 5.67
C PRO A 98 -19.61 2.50 4.70
N MET A 99 -18.29 2.64 4.81
CA MET A 99 -17.50 3.45 3.89
C MET A 99 -17.48 2.82 2.48
N THR A 100 -17.00 3.57 1.49
CA THR A 100 -16.77 3.04 0.13
C THR A 100 -15.59 2.07 0.15
N THR A 101 -15.87 0.77 0.20
CA THR A 101 -14.85 -0.29 0.13
C THR A 101 -14.89 -1.03 -1.20
N ASP A 102 -13.72 -1.40 -1.70
CA ASP A 102 -13.58 -2.27 -2.88
C ASP A 102 -12.23 -3.00 -2.83
N ASN A 103 -11.89 -3.70 -3.91
CA ASN A 103 -10.64 -4.43 -4.11
C ASN A 103 -9.45 -3.48 -4.39
N PHE A 104 -9.16 -2.55 -3.47
CA PHE A 104 -8.07 -1.61 -3.67
C PHE A 104 -6.72 -2.33 -3.63
N GLU A 105 -5.93 -2.18 -4.70
CA GLU A 105 -4.65 -2.86 -4.88
C GLU A 105 -3.51 -1.88 -5.24
N GLY A 106 -3.81 -0.69 -5.74
CA GLY A 106 -2.81 0.34 -6.00
C GLY A 106 -2.84 1.47 -4.97
N ILE A 107 -1.66 2.01 -4.65
CA ILE A 107 -1.47 3.22 -3.84
C ILE A 107 -0.47 4.15 -4.53
N ALA A 108 -0.66 5.45 -4.39
CA ALA A 108 0.33 6.48 -4.74
C ALA A 108 0.23 7.64 -3.75
N VAL A 109 1.35 8.29 -3.45
CA VAL A 109 1.42 9.38 -2.48
C VAL A 109 2.10 10.59 -3.11
N ASP A 110 1.48 11.75 -3.00
CA ASP A 110 2.07 13.03 -3.37
C ASP A 110 2.33 13.85 -2.10
N ALA A 111 3.62 14.04 -1.81
CA ALA A 111 4.09 14.81 -0.67
C ALA A 111 4.12 16.31 -1.02
N HIS A 112 3.48 17.12 -0.19
CA HIS A 112 3.45 18.56 -0.37
C HIS A 112 4.57 19.25 0.43
N ALA A 113 4.96 20.45 -0.03
CA ALA A 113 6.03 21.24 0.58
C ALA A 113 5.73 21.71 2.02
N ASP A 114 4.46 21.73 2.43
CA ASP A 114 4.02 22.08 3.78
C ASP A 114 4.02 20.88 4.74
N GLY A 115 4.48 19.71 4.28
CA GLY A 115 4.52 18.47 5.06
C GLY A 115 3.21 17.69 5.05
N SER A 116 2.16 18.19 4.39
CA SER A 116 0.96 17.39 4.11
C SER A 116 1.20 16.39 2.99
N ALA A 117 0.30 15.43 2.84
CA ALA A 117 0.34 14.46 1.76
C ALA A 117 -1.06 14.23 1.18
N ARG A 118 -1.13 13.94 -0.12
CA ARG A 118 -2.31 13.33 -0.73
C ARG A 118 -2.03 11.86 -1.04
N VAL A 119 -2.85 10.98 -0.52
CA VAL A 119 -2.78 9.54 -0.77
C VAL A 119 -3.90 9.13 -1.70
N TRP A 120 -3.57 8.52 -2.83
CA TRP A 120 -4.53 7.89 -3.73
C TRP A 120 -4.52 6.39 -3.57
N ILE A 121 -5.70 5.78 -3.64
CA ILE A 121 -5.84 4.33 -3.81
C ILE A 121 -6.77 4.01 -4.96
N VAL A 122 -6.45 2.93 -5.70
CA VAL A 122 -7.21 2.51 -6.88
C VAL A 122 -7.65 1.05 -6.79
N SER A 123 -8.89 0.81 -7.21
CA SER A 123 -9.46 -0.50 -7.49
C SER A 123 -9.83 -0.54 -8.95
N ASP A 124 -9.60 -1.66 -9.62
CA ASP A 124 -10.25 -1.98 -10.88
C ASP A 124 -11.53 -2.82 -10.61
N ASP A 125 -12.23 -3.20 -11.67
CA ASP A 125 -13.39 -4.09 -11.55
C ASP A 125 -13.03 -5.58 -11.72
N ASN A 126 -11.78 -5.89 -12.09
CA ASN A 126 -11.27 -7.22 -12.39
C ASN A 126 -12.27 -8.09 -13.20
N PHE A 127 -12.94 -7.48 -14.20
CA PHE A 127 -13.99 -8.12 -15.01
C PHE A 127 -15.18 -8.71 -14.21
N SER A 128 -15.42 -8.22 -13.00
CA SER A 128 -16.45 -8.68 -12.08
C SER A 128 -17.54 -7.62 -11.90
N PRO A 129 -18.84 -7.97 -12.07
CA PRO A 129 -19.93 -7.02 -11.82
C PRO A 129 -20.11 -6.67 -10.33
N MET A 130 -19.39 -7.34 -9.43
CA MET A 130 -19.42 -7.11 -7.99
C MET A 130 -18.30 -6.19 -7.50
N GLN A 131 -17.29 -5.92 -8.33
CA GLN A 131 -16.21 -4.97 -8.06
C GLN A 131 -16.42 -3.71 -8.89
N ARG A 132 -15.73 -2.63 -8.53
CA ARG A 132 -15.89 -1.32 -9.18
C ARG A 132 -14.53 -0.70 -9.46
N THR A 133 -14.41 -0.06 -10.61
CA THR A 133 -13.31 0.86 -10.87
C THR A 133 -13.49 2.13 -10.04
N LEU A 134 -12.61 2.33 -9.06
CA LEU A 134 -12.68 3.46 -8.12
C LEU A 134 -11.29 4.07 -7.92
N LEU A 135 -11.28 5.39 -7.74
CA LEU A 135 -10.13 6.15 -7.27
C LEU A 135 -10.56 6.94 -6.04
N LEU A 136 -9.94 6.70 -4.90
CA LEU A 136 -10.13 7.48 -3.67
C LEU A 136 -8.89 8.31 -3.40
N ALA A 137 -9.08 9.48 -2.77
CA ALA A 137 -8.01 10.36 -2.34
C ALA A 137 -8.23 10.79 -0.88
N PHE A 138 -7.17 10.78 -0.09
CA PHE A 138 -7.15 11.22 1.29
C PHE A 138 -6.10 12.32 1.45
N ASP A 139 -6.50 13.44 2.05
CA ASP A 139 -5.56 14.49 2.45
C ASP A 139 -5.12 14.23 3.90
N ILE A 140 -3.82 14.02 4.08
CA ILE A 140 -3.18 13.80 5.38
C ILE A 140 -2.49 15.11 5.77
N ALA A 141 -2.88 15.65 6.92
CA ALA A 141 -2.28 16.87 7.44
C ALA A 141 -0.82 16.65 7.84
N ALA A 142 -0.01 17.71 7.76
CA ALA A 142 1.33 17.69 8.33
C ALA A 142 1.27 17.35 9.84
N PRO A 143 2.27 16.65 10.38
CA PRO A 143 2.37 16.43 11.83
C PRO A 143 2.30 17.76 12.57
N SER A 144 1.50 17.83 13.64
CA SER A 144 1.52 18.98 14.54
C SER A 144 2.84 18.98 15.32
N GLU A 145 3.58 20.10 15.31
CA GLU A 145 4.76 20.34 16.15
C GLU A 145 4.49 20.19 17.65
#